data_AF-A0A9D2BHM7-F1
#
_entry.id   AF-A0A9D2BHM7-F1
#
_cell.length_a   1.000
_cell.length_b   1.000
_cell.length_c   1.000
_cell.angle_alpha   90.00
_cell.angle_beta   90.00
_cell.angle_gamma   90.00
#
_symmetry.space_group_name_H-M   'P 1'
#
loop_
_entity.id
_entity.type
_entity.pdbx_description
1 polymer ?
#
loop_
_entity_poly.entity_id
_entity_poly.type
_entity_poly.pdbx_seq_one_letter_code
_entity_poly.pdbx_strand_id
1 'polypeptide(L)'
;MNRYRQIWGTIGLLLLVVLLGGCAKQPINSDVEGFWQLERFTTLADGETHEPERIYYGINRYVVEVSEKQGPHGYGSFIGRFAYGEDGQEALMSEFKERGRTGDNGKDATLEQLTPFGIGALETVFRIVEADGKRLVLESDYARLELSRF
;
A
#
# COMPACT_ATOMS: atom_id res chain seq x y z
N MET A 1 -11.70 -24.19 50.03
CA MET A 1 -10.92 -23.25 49.19
C MET A 1 -11.43 -21.85 49.47
N ASN A 2 -10.55 -20.90 49.83
CA ASN A 2 -10.95 -19.62 50.43
C ASN A 2 -11.60 -18.71 49.36
N ARG A 3 -12.91 -18.41 49.48
CA ARG A 3 -13.72 -17.66 48.48
C ARG A 3 -13.06 -16.35 48.05
N TYR A 4 -12.38 -15.68 48.98
CA TYR A 4 -11.62 -14.46 48.70
C TYR A 4 -10.47 -14.70 47.71
N ARG A 5 -9.72 -15.79 47.86
CA ARG A 5 -8.59 -16.12 46.96
C ARG A 5 -9.06 -16.42 45.53
N GLN A 6 -10.27 -16.96 45.38
CA GLN A 6 -10.91 -17.13 44.07
C GLN A 6 -11.34 -15.79 43.47
N ILE A 7 -12.01 -14.92 44.23
CA ILE A 7 -12.48 -13.60 43.75
C ILE A 7 -11.29 -12.73 43.32
N TRP A 8 -10.23 -12.65 44.12
CA TRP A 8 -9.01 -11.91 43.77
C TRP A 8 -8.31 -12.50 42.54
N GLY A 9 -8.31 -13.83 42.39
CA GLY A 9 -7.79 -14.50 41.21
C GLY A 9 -8.59 -14.16 39.94
N THR A 10 -9.92 -14.15 40.04
CA THR A 10 -10.80 -13.80 38.91
C THR A 10 -10.67 -12.32 38.52
N ILE A 11 -10.58 -11.40 39.49
CA ILE A 11 -10.36 -9.97 39.23
C ILE A 11 -8.99 -9.74 38.58
N GLY A 12 -7.94 -10.39 39.08
CA GLY A 12 -6.60 -10.31 38.49
C GLY A 12 -6.55 -10.82 37.05
N LEU A 13 -7.25 -11.92 36.75
CA LEU A 13 -7.35 -12.47 35.40
C LEU A 13 -8.12 -11.56 34.44
N LEU A 14 -9.23 -10.95 34.89
CA LEU A 14 -10.01 -10.01 34.07
C LEU A 14 -9.21 -8.74 33.75
N LEU A 15 -8.46 -8.20 34.71
CA LEU A 15 -7.58 -7.05 34.48
C LEU A 15 -6.46 -7.36 33.48
N LEU A 16 -5.89 -8.58 33.53
CA LEU A 16 -4.89 -9.02 32.56
C LEU A 16 -5.44 -9.06 31.13
N VAL A 17 -6.68 -9.50 30.94
CA VAL A 17 -7.34 -9.61 29.62
C VAL A 17 -7.61 -8.23 29.01
N VAL A 18 -8.02 -7.24 29.81
CA VAL A 18 -8.27 -5.86 29.33
C VAL A 18 -6.98 -5.18 28.84
N LEU A 19 -5.82 -5.55 29.39
CA LEU A 19 -4.51 -5.02 28.98
C LEU A 19 -3.99 -5.64 27.67
N LEU A 20 -4.63 -6.67 27.12
CA LEU A 20 -4.26 -7.28 25.84
C LEU A 20 -4.86 -6.55 24.62
N GLY A 21 -5.58 -5.44 24.82
CA GLY A 21 -6.09 -4.60 23.73
C GLY A 21 -4.94 -3.86 23.02
N GLY A 22 -4.50 -4.38 21.88
CA GLY A 22 -3.58 -3.66 21.00
C GLY A 22 -4.29 -2.50 20.30
N CYS A 23 -3.68 -1.32 20.30
CA CYS A 23 -4.14 -0.20 19.49
C CYS A 23 -3.73 -0.46 18.02
N ALA A 24 -4.66 -0.95 17.20
CA ALA A 24 -4.44 -0.99 15.75
C ALA A 24 -4.39 0.44 15.22
N LYS A 25 -3.31 0.82 14.53
CA LYS A 25 -3.27 2.09 13.80
C LYS A 25 -4.26 2.00 12.65
N GLN A 26 -5.31 2.80 12.71
CA GLN A 26 -6.29 2.89 11.63
C GLN A 26 -5.67 3.53 10.38
N PRO A 27 -6.15 3.18 9.17
CA PRO A 27 -5.80 3.90 7.95
C PRO A 27 -6.20 5.37 8.06
N ILE A 28 -5.48 6.26 7.35
CA ILE A 28 -5.84 7.67 7.22
C ILE A 28 -7.04 7.81 6.28
N ASN A 29 -7.03 7.08 5.16
CA ASN A 29 -8.17 6.97 4.24
C ASN A 29 -8.41 5.50 3.85
N SER A 30 -9.51 4.91 4.33
CA SER A 30 -9.84 3.49 4.08
C SER A 30 -10.16 3.17 2.62
N ASP A 31 -10.53 4.18 1.84
CA ASP A 31 -10.95 4.01 0.45
C ASP A 31 -9.74 3.98 -0.49
N VAL A 32 -8.59 4.49 -0.04
CA VAL A 32 -7.30 4.48 -0.76
C VAL A 32 -6.32 3.47 -0.16
N GLU A 33 -6.26 3.36 1.16
CA GLU A 33 -5.32 2.45 1.82
C GLU A 33 -5.81 0.99 1.77
N GLY A 34 -4.86 0.06 1.65
CA GLY A 34 -5.07 -1.39 1.62
C GLY A 34 -4.26 -2.06 0.50
N PHE A 35 -4.66 -3.28 0.16
CA PHE A 35 -4.04 -4.07 -0.91
C PHE A 35 -4.88 -3.99 -2.17
N TRP A 36 -4.21 -3.69 -3.28
CA TRP A 36 -4.80 -3.46 -4.57
C TRP A 36 -4.08 -4.28 -5.62
N GLN A 37 -4.82 -4.81 -6.58
CA GLN A 37 -4.28 -5.40 -7.79
C GLN A 37 -4.36 -4.35 -8.90
N LEU A 38 -3.25 -4.12 -9.61
CA LEU A 38 -3.24 -3.30 -10.82
C LEU A 38 -3.83 -4.14 -11.96
N GLU A 39 -5.00 -3.76 -12.45
CA GLU A 39 -5.69 -4.50 -13.52
C GLU A 39 -5.23 -4.04 -14.90
N ARG A 40 -5.06 -2.73 -15.05
CA ARG A 40 -4.52 -2.10 -16.25
C ARG A 40 -3.91 -0.75 -15.94
N PHE A 41 -3.02 -0.30 -16.80
CA PHE A 41 -2.68 1.11 -16.88
C PHE A 41 -2.56 1.56 -18.32
N THR A 42 -2.92 2.82 -18.57
CA THR A 42 -2.83 3.46 -19.88
C THR A 42 -1.80 4.57 -19.83
N THR A 43 -0.75 4.49 -20.65
CA THR A 43 0.26 5.52 -20.80
C THR A 43 -0.31 6.72 -21.56
N LEU A 44 -0.11 7.93 -21.05
CA LEU A 44 -0.73 9.13 -21.61
C LEU A 44 -0.03 9.64 -22.88
N ALA A 45 1.25 9.31 -23.06
CA ALA A 45 2.04 9.79 -24.20
C ALA A 45 1.60 9.19 -25.54
N ASP A 46 1.22 7.91 -25.54
CA ASP A 46 0.86 7.13 -26.74
C ASP A 46 -0.54 6.49 -26.66
N GLY A 47 -1.17 6.49 -25.49
CA GLY A 47 -2.47 5.85 -25.26
C GLY A 47 -2.39 4.32 -25.18
N GLU A 48 -1.20 3.74 -25.08
CA GLU A 48 -1.04 2.29 -24.95
C GLU A 48 -1.63 1.81 -23.62
N THR A 49 -2.38 0.71 -23.67
CA THR A 49 -2.95 0.08 -22.46
C THR A 49 -2.24 -1.23 -22.19
N HIS A 50 -1.73 -1.35 -20.97
CA HIS A 50 -1.05 -2.53 -20.47
C HIS A 50 -1.95 -3.24 -19.46
N GLU A 51 -2.03 -4.57 -19.54
CA GLU A 51 -2.79 -5.42 -18.61
C GLU A 51 -1.81 -6.31 -17.83
N PRO A 52 -1.14 -5.78 -16.79
CA PRO A 52 -0.07 -6.50 -16.13
C PRO A 52 -0.60 -7.64 -15.25
N GLU A 53 0.09 -8.78 -15.30
CA GLU A 53 -0.27 -9.95 -14.49
C GLU A 53 0.37 -9.88 -13.10
N ARG A 54 -0.45 -10.07 -12.06
CA ARG A 54 0.01 -10.27 -10.68
C ARG A 54 0.83 -9.10 -10.12
N ILE A 55 0.50 -7.88 -10.54
CA ILE A 55 1.04 -6.64 -9.99
C ILE A 55 0.13 -6.10 -8.89
N TYR A 56 0.73 -5.77 -7.75
CA TYR A 56 0.02 -5.36 -6.55
C TYR A 56 0.61 -4.11 -5.93
N TYR A 57 -0.29 -3.27 -5.41
CA TYR A 57 -0.03 -2.06 -4.65
C TYR A 57 -0.51 -2.28 -3.20
N GLY A 58 0.39 -2.20 -2.24
CA GLY A 58 0.07 -2.16 -0.82
C GLY A 58 0.25 -0.75 -0.29
N ILE A 59 -0.82 -0.03 -0.01
CA ILE A 59 -0.78 1.36 0.48
C ILE A 59 -1.17 1.36 1.96
N ASN A 60 -0.29 1.86 2.83
CA ASN A 60 -0.58 1.99 4.26
C ASN A 60 0.12 3.24 4.82
N ARG A 61 -0.70 4.21 5.25
CA ARG A 61 -0.29 5.50 5.82
C ARG A 61 0.80 6.24 5.07
N TYR A 62 2.07 5.93 5.37
CA TYR A 62 3.24 6.64 4.84
C TYR A 62 4.08 5.77 3.90
N VAL A 63 3.59 4.58 3.56
CA VAL A 63 4.32 3.57 2.80
C VAL A 63 3.45 3.06 1.66
N VAL A 64 4.07 2.92 0.49
CA VAL A 64 3.54 2.14 -0.63
C VAL A 64 4.51 1.01 -0.95
N GLU A 65 4.00 -0.20 -1.15
CA GLU A 65 4.75 -1.31 -1.75
C GLU A 65 4.17 -1.61 -3.12
N VAL A 66 5.01 -1.62 -4.15
CA VAL A 66 4.65 -2.11 -5.49
C VAL A 66 5.39 -3.41 -5.75
N SER A 67 4.69 -4.43 -6.22
CA SER A 67 5.31 -5.75 -6.37
C SER A 67 4.62 -6.65 -7.38
N GLU A 68 5.43 -7.45 -8.06
CA GLU A 68 4.94 -8.64 -8.73
C GLU A 68 4.92 -9.79 -7.71
N LYS A 69 3.73 -10.36 -7.44
CA LYS A 69 3.60 -11.48 -6.51
C LYS A 69 3.40 -12.79 -7.26
N GLN A 70 4.46 -13.59 -7.36
CA GLN A 70 4.51 -14.88 -8.06
C GLN A 70 4.08 -14.78 -9.56
N GLY A 71 4.41 -13.67 -10.20
CA GLY A 71 4.24 -13.48 -11.65
C GLY A 71 5.42 -14.01 -12.47
N PRO A 72 5.28 -14.02 -13.80
CA PRO A 72 6.24 -14.64 -14.71
C PRO A 72 7.45 -13.75 -15.05
N HIS A 73 7.42 -12.46 -14.72
CA HIS A 73 8.37 -11.48 -15.28
C HIS A 73 9.61 -11.23 -14.40
N GLY A 74 9.50 -11.47 -13.09
CA GLY A 74 10.59 -11.23 -12.15
C GLY A 74 10.86 -9.75 -11.87
N TYR A 75 9.84 -8.89 -11.95
CA TYR A 75 9.99 -7.43 -11.73
C TYR A 75 10.38 -7.07 -10.29
N GLY A 76 10.12 -7.97 -9.33
CA GLY A 76 10.53 -7.82 -7.95
C GLY A 76 9.53 -7.04 -7.09
N SER A 77 10.03 -6.38 -6.05
CA SER A 77 9.21 -5.64 -5.09
C SER A 77 9.94 -4.41 -4.62
N PHE A 78 9.24 -3.29 -4.51
CA PHE A 78 9.79 -2.00 -4.13
C PHE A 78 8.92 -1.35 -3.06
N ILE A 79 9.56 -0.67 -2.12
CA ILE A 79 8.91 0.07 -1.04
C ILE A 79 9.23 1.55 -1.25
N GLY A 80 8.21 2.38 -1.31
CA GLY A 80 8.33 3.84 -1.40
C GLY A 80 7.61 4.53 -0.25
N ARG A 81 7.86 5.84 -0.15
CA ARG A 81 7.05 6.73 0.67
C ARG A 81 5.72 7.01 -0.01
N PHE A 82 4.69 7.12 0.80
CA PHE A 82 3.36 7.53 0.39
C PHE A 82 2.96 8.76 1.23
N ALA A 83 2.38 9.76 0.59
CA ALA A 83 1.80 10.90 1.29
C ALA A 83 0.57 11.39 0.53
N TYR A 84 -0.41 11.92 1.27
CA TYR A 84 -1.52 12.66 0.66
C TYR A 84 -1.10 14.11 0.37
N GLY A 85 -1.62 14.68 -0.72
CA GLY A 85 -1.66 16.13 -0.92
C GLY A 85 -2.51 16.82 0.15
N GLU A 86 -2.44 18.15 0.21
CA GLU A 86 -3.07 18.94 1.28
C GLU A 86 -4.59 18.74 1.39
N ASP A 87 -5.27 18.51 0.26
CA ASP A 87 -6.72 18.32 0.16
C ASP A 87 -7.15 16.84 0.12
N GLY A 88 -6.19 15.91 0.19
CA GLY A 88 -6.42 14.48 0.09
C GLY A 88 -6.88 13.99 -1.29
N GLN A 89 -6.85 14.84 -2.33
CA GLN A 89 -7.19 14.48 -3.71
C GLN A 89 -5.98 14.00 -4.51
N GLU A 90 -4.78 14.13 -3.94
CA GLU A 90 -3.53 13.68 -4.55
C GLU A 90 -2.79 12.71 -3.63
N ALA A 91 -1.98 11.84 -4.23
CA ALA A 91 -1.07 10.93 -3.57
C ALA A 91 0.33 11.08 -4.17
N LEU A 92 1.29 11.47 -3.34
CA LEU A 92 2.70 11.48 -3.67
C LEU A 92 3.29 10.09 -3.39
N MET A 93 3.98 9.52 -4.38
CA MET A 93 4.79 8.32 -4.24
C MET A 93 6.24 8.62 -4.61
N SER A 94 7.18 8.34 -3.71
CA SER A 94 8.58 8.70 -3.89
C SER A 94 9.54 7.79 -3.11
N GLU A 95 10.85 8.02 -3.27
CA GLU A 95 11.91 7.34 -2.49
C GLU A 95 11.82 5.80 -2.56
N PHE A 96 11.50 5.26 -3.73
CA PHE A 96 11.40 3.82 -3.92
C PHE A 96 12.74 3.12 -3.73
N LYS A 97 12.71 2.05 -2.94
CA LYS A 97 13.85 1.18 -2.65
C LYS A 97 13.50 -0.28 -2.91
N GLU A 98 14.48 -1.08 -3.29
CA GLU A 98 14.32 -2.52 -3.42
C GLU A 98 13.93 -3.15 -2.08
N ARG A 99 12.92 -4.02 -2.12
CA ARG A 99 12.47 -4.75 -0.93
C ARG A 99 13.50 -5.80 -0.51
N GLY A 100 13.95 -5.71 0.73
CA GLY A 100 14.65 -6.76 1.45
C GLY A 100 13.71 -7.72 2.18
N ARG A 101 14.25 -8.49 3.11
CA ARG A 101 13.51 -9.58 3.78
C ARG A 101 12.42 -9.10 4.75
N THR A 102 12.67 -7.99 5.45
CA THR A 102 11.80 -7.43 6.51
C THR A 102 11.49 -5.94 6.34
N GLY A 103 11.92 -5.32 5.24
CA GLY A 103 11.84 -3.89 4.95
C GLY A 103 12.50 -3.61 3.60
N ASP A 104 12.94 -2.37 3.33
CA ASP A 104 13.82 -2.11 2.18
C ASP A 104 15.26 -2.54 2.48
N ASN A 105 16.10 -2.62 1.44
CA ASN A 105 17.52 -2.95 1.55
C ASN A 105 18.44 -1.72 1.43
N GLY A 106 17.89 -0.50 1.45
CA GLY A 106 18.61 0.74 1.25
C GLY A 106 18.93 1.09 -0.20
N LYS A 107 18.88 0.14 -1.13
CA LYS A 107 19.21 0.34 -2.55
C LYS A 107 18.03 0.99 -3.27
N ASP A 108 18.30 2.12 -3.90
CA ASP A 108 17.30 2.87 -4.66
C ASP A 108 16.84 2.09 -5.89
N ALA A 109 15.54 2.19 -6.20
CA ALA A 109 14.97 1.68 -7.43
C ALA A 109 15.38 2.57 -8.61
N THR A 110 15.56 1.98 -9.79
CA THR A 110 15.68 2.73 -11.03
C THR A 110 14.30 3.01 -11.62
N LEU A 111 14.21 4.02 -12.49
CA LEU A 111 12.96 4.32 -13.18
C LEU A 111 12.48 3.11 -14.02
N GLU A 112 13.40 2.47 -14.75
CA GLU A 112 13.11 1.29 -15.57
C GLU A 112 12.51 0.14 -14.75
N GLN A 113 12.92 -0.02 -13.50
CA GLN A 113 12.35 -1.01 -12.59
C GLN A 113 10.91 -0.67 -12.17
N LEU A 114 10.54 0.62 -12.15
CA LEU A 114 9.22 1.08 -11.72
C LEU A 114 8.21 1.19 -12.89
N THR A 115 8.69 1.28 -14.13
CA THR A 115 7.86 1.37 -15.33
C THR A 115 6.79 0.27 -15.46
N PRO A 116 7.06 -1.02 -15.17
CA PRO A 116 6.06 -2.08 -15.24
C PRO A 116 4.88 -1.91 -14.27
N PHE A 117 5.02 -1.04 -13.27
CA PHE A 117 3.98 -0.71 -12.30
C PHE A 117 3.13 0.49 -12.76
N GLY A 118 3.45 1.12 -13.89
CA GLY A 118 2.76 2.34 -14.32
C GLY A 118 3.33 3.61 -13.67
N ILE A 119 4.59 3.58 -13.21
CA ILE A 119 5.28 4.72 -12.60
C ILE A 119 6.35 5.24 -13.58
N GLY A 120 6.19 6.49 -14.01
CA GLY A 120 7.03 7.15 -15.02
C GLY A 120 8.12 8.08 -14.46
N ALA A 121 8.16 8.30 -13.16
CA ALA A 121 9.17 9.10 -12.48
C ALA A 121 9.47 8.56 -11.07
N LEU A 122 10.68 8.75 -10.56
CA LEU A 122 11.07 8.31 -9.20
C LEU A 122 10.31 9.05 -8.08
N GLU A 123 9.79 10.23 -8.40
CA GLU A 123 8.86 11.00 -7.60
C GLU A 123 7.64 11.28 -8.48
N THR A 124 6.48 10.75 -8.11
CA THR A 124 5.26 10.86 -8.91
C THR A 124 4.11 11.34 -8.03
N VAL A 125 3.43 12.40 -8.47
CA VAL A 125 2.13 12.81 -7.91
C VAL A 125 1.03 12.16 -8.74
N PHE A 126 0.14 11.44 -8.06
CA PHE A 126 -1.06 10.87 -8.63
C PHE A 126 -2.27 11.66 -8.15
N ARG A 127 -3.11 12.11 -9.07
CA ARG A 127 -4.48 12.51 -8.76
C ARG A 127 -5.31 11.26 -8.45
N ILE A 128 -6.07 11.31 -7.37
CA ILE A 128 -7.02 10.28 -6.97
C ILE A 128 -8.31 10.55 -7.74
N VAL A 129 -8.52 9.82 -8.84
CA VAL A 129 -9.67 10.01 -9.73
C VAL A 129 -10.92 9.32 -9.18
N GLU A 130 -10.73 8.16 -8.57
CA GLU A 130 -11.78 7.35 -7.96
C GLU A 130 -11.18 6.58 -6.77
N ALA A 131 -11.88 6.58 -5.64
CA ALA A 131 -11.55 5.76 -4.47
C ALA A 131 -12.84 5.47 -3.70
N ASP A 132 -13.35 4.24 -3.77
CA ASP A 132 -14.57 3.82 -3.09
C ASP A 132 -14.36 2.60 -2.16
N GLY A 133 -13.08 2.26 -1.94
CA GLY A 133 -12.67 1.12 -1.16
C GLY A 133 -12.79 -0.23 -1.87
N LYS A 134 -13.27 -0.29 -3.11
CA LYS A 134 -13.31 -1.48 -3.98
C LYS A 134 -12.54 -1.26 -5.29
N ARG A 135 -12.61 -0.04 -5.81
CA ARG A 135 -11.89 0.46 -6.97
C ARG A 135 -11.08 1.68 -6.58
N LEU A 136 -9.87 1.74 -7.12
CA LEU A 136 -8.96 2.87 -6.99
C LEU A 136 -8.46 3.22 -8.39
N VAL A 137 -8.63 4.48 -8.78
CA VAL A 137 -8.09 5.01 -10.03
C VAL A 137 -7.16 6.15 -9.71
N LEU A 138 -5.90 5.99 -10.11
CA LEU A 138 -4.84 6.97 -9.92
C LEU A 138 -4.39 7.49 -11.29
N GLU A 139 -4.10 8.78 -11.41
CA GLU A 139 -3.63 9.35 -12.66
C GLU A 139 -2.46 10.31 -12.41
N SER A 140 -1.32 10.03 -13.02
CA SER A 140 -0.17 10.94 -13.06
C SER A 140 -0.04 11.59 -14.44
N ASP A 141 1.02 12.36 -14.66
CA ASP A 141 1.42 12.84 -15.99
C ASP A 141 1.90 11.72 -16.93
N TYR A 142 2.24 10.55 -16.37
CA TYR A 142 2.71 9.38 -17.12
C TYR A 142 1.57 8.42 -17.51
N ALA A 143 0.74 8.02 -16.55
CA ALA A 143 -0.26 6.98 -16.79
C ALA A 143 -1.50 7.11 -15.91
N ARG A 144 -2.60 6.54 -16.40
CA ARG A 144 -3.82 6.26 -15.64
C ARG A 144 -3.82 4.81 -15.19
N LEU A 145 -3.84 4.57 -13.89
CA LEU A 145 -3.84 3.26 -13.26
C LEU A 145 -5.26 2.90 -12.83
N GLU A 146 -5.73 1.71 -13.16
CA GLU A 146 -7.00 1.16 -12.67
C GLU A 146 -6.72 -0.06 -11.79
N LEU A 147 -7.12 0.03 -10.52
CA LEU A 147 -6.87 -0.98 -9.52
C LEU A 147 -8.16 -1.47 -8.87
N SER A 148 -8.19 -2.77 -8.57
CA SER A 148 -9.26 -3.41 -7.80
C SER A 148 -8.73 -3.93 -6.46
N ARG A 149 -9.63 -3.99 -5.47
CA ARG A 149 -9.26 -4.49 -4.13
C ARG A 149 -8.88 -5.97 -4.20
N PHE A 150 -7.77 -6.32 -3.53
CA PHE A 150 -7.31 -7.70 -3.35
C PHE A 150 -7.75 -8.29 -2.00
#